data_AF-A0A2N6EFK1-F1
#
_entry.id   AF-A0A2N6EFK1-F1
#
_cell.length_a   1.000
_cell.length_b   1.000
_cell.length_c   1.000
_cell.angle_alpha   90.00
_cell.angle_beta   90.00
_cell.angle_gamma   90.00
#
_symmetry.space_group_name_H-M   'P 1'
#
loop_
_entity.id
_entity.type
_entity.pdbx_description
1 polymer ?
#
loop_
_entity_poly.entity_id
_entity_poly.type
_entity_poly.pdbx_seq_one_letter_code
_entity_poly.pdbx_strand_id
1 'polypeptide(L)'
;DIIGRFLRSNPAAVIARQLRLDGPNQTVVNACSSGTDAIGLGASWIRAGACDIVVAGGADELSRVTYAGFSSLMITDTEPCKPFDVNRKGLNLGEGAGMMVLESDSIRAGKPARGYILGYGSACDAYHLTAPRPDGAGLKKAMAEAFAAAGVRPEQISFVNAHGTGTPDNDKVESATLAEMLPGVPFLSTKGYTGHTLGAAGGIEAVFSVESLRRGRLPANIGYAEADPQIDGTPVTENMTINGSYALSESLAFGGNNSVLIFGKGDD
;
A
#
# COMPACT_ATOMS: atom_id res chain seq x y z
N ASP A 1 1.38 -34.81 -5.18
CA ASP A 1 0.07 -34.62 -5.83
C ASP A 1 -0.28 -33.13 -5.84
N ILE A 2 -0.77 -32.65 -6.99
CA ILE A 2 -1.20 -31.27 -7.24
C ILE A 2 -2.29 -30.84 -6.26
N ILE A 3 -3.22 -31.73 -5.92
CA ILE A 3 -4.28 -31.45 -4.92
C ILE A 3 -3.65 -31.16 -3.56
N GLY A 4 -2.65 -31.95 -3.16
CA GLY A 4 -1.90 -31.72 -1.93
C GLY A 4 -1.10 -30.42 -1.91
N ARG A 5 -0.62 -29.94 -3.07
CA ARG A 5 0.03 -28.62 -3.19
C ARG A 5 -0.99 -27.49 -3.12
N PHE A 6 -2.11 -27.61 -3.82
CA PHE A 6 -3.19 -26.62 -3.82
C PHE A 6 -3.83 -26.46 -2.43
N LEU A 7 -4.07 -27.55 -1.71
CA LEU A 7 -4.60 -27.49 -0.35
C LEU A 7 -3.59 -26.93 0.66
N ARG A 8 -2.30 -26.95 0.35
CA ARG A 8 -1.22 -26.40 1.19
C ARG A 8 -0.70 -25.05 0.69
N SER A 9 -1.26 -24.49 -0.38
CA SER A 9 -0.84 -23.21 -0.97
C SER A 9 -1.48 -22.00 -0.29
N ASN A 10 -1.99 -22.16 0.93
CA ASN A 10 -2.40 -21.04 1.76
C ASN A 10 -1.15 -20.55 2.53
N PRO A 11 -0.52 -19.43 2.09
CA PRO A 11 0.72 -18.95 2.71
C PRO A 11 0.55 -18.67 4.20
N ALA A 12 -0.58 -18.10 4.62
CA ALA A 12 -0.85 -17.81 6.01
C ALA A 12 -0.89 -19.09 6.87
N ALA A 13 -1.48 -20.18 6.37
CA ALA A 13 -1.49 -21.48 7.05
C ALA A 13 -0.11 -22.12 7.18
N VAL A 14 0.76 -21.92 6.19
CA VAL A 14 2.15 -22.40 6.25
C VAL A 14 2.91 -21.66 7.35
N ILE A 15 2.78 -20.33 7.40
CA ILE A 15 3.41 -19.49 8.43
C ILE A 15 2.90 -19.88 9.81
N ALA A 16 1.57 -19.97 10.00
CA ALA A 16 0.97 -20.36 11.27
C ALA A 16 1.48 -21.72 11.76
N ARG A 17 1.58 -22.72 10.88
CA ARG A 17 2.12 -24.04 11.24
C ARG A 17 3.60 -24.00 11.61
N GLN A 18 4.42 -23.26 10.85
CA GLN A 18 5.86 -23.19 11.08
C GLN A 18 6.18 -22.46 12.39
N LEU A 19 5.47 -21.38 12.67
CA LEU A 19 5.64 -20.55 13.87
C LEU A 19 4.80 -21.04 15.06
N ARG A 20 3.96 -22.06 14.86
CA ARG A 20 3.04 -22.63 15.86
C ARG A 20 2.08 -21.58 16.45
N LEU A 21 1.51 -20.76 15.57
CA LEU A 21 0.49 -19.76 15.92
C LEU A 21 -0.90 -20.43 15.93
N ASP A 22 -1.73 -20.05 16.88
CA ASP A 22 -3.05 -20.63 17.15
C ASP A 22 -4.22 -19.63 17.01
N GLY A 23 -3.92 -18.37 16.67
CA GLY A 23 -4.92 -17.35 16.37
C GLY A 23 -5.60 -17.50 14.99
N PRO A 24 -6.47 -16.54 14.62
CA PRO A 24 -7.05 -16.43 13.28
C PRO A 24 -5.98 -16.48 12.19
N ASN A 25 -6.30 -17.19 11.11
CA ASN A 25 -5.39 -17.43 10.00
C ASN A 25 -6.12 -17.27 8.67
N GLN A 26 -5.73 -16.28 7.88
CA GLN A 26 -6.41 -15.92 6.63
C GLN A 26 -5.40 -15.46 5.58
N THR A 27 -5.55 -15.97 4.35
CA THR A 27 -4.92 -15.37 3.17
C THR A 27 -5.91 -14.38 2.56
N VAL A 28 -5.50 -13.12 2.46
CA VAL A 28 -6.32 -12.05 1.87
C VAL A 28 -5.96 -11.95 0.40
N VAL A 29 -6.98 -11.97 -0.47
CA VAL A 29 -6.81 -11.86 -1.92
C VAL A 29 -7.70 -10.73 -2.41
N ASN A 30 -7.09 -9.56 -2.54
CA ASN A 30 -7.72 -8.34 -3.01
C ASN A 30 -6.85 -7.64 -4.07
N ALA A 31 -6.33 -8.42 -5.02
CA ALA A 31 -5.37 -7.98 -6.03
C ALA A 31 -4.22 -7.15 -5.41
N CYS A 32 -3.93 -5.97 -5.95
CA CYS A 32 -2.83 -5.10 -5.55
C CYS A 32 -2.92 -4.54 -4.13
N SER A 33 -4.10 -4.55 -3.50
CA SER A 33 -4.29 -4.08 -2.12
C SER A 33 -4.16 -5.18 -1.06
N SER A 34 -3.95 -6.44 -1.48
CA SER A 34 -3.95 -7.61 -0.57
C SER A 34 -3.06 -7.43 0.67
N GLY A 35 -1.83 -6.94 0.51
CA GLY A 35 -0.92 -6.71 1.63
C GLY A 35 -1.39 -5.60 2.59
N THR A 36 -1.97 -4.52 2.05
CA THR A 36 -2.53 -3.41 2.83
C THR A 36 -3.75 -3.86 3.62
N ASP A 37 -4.64 -4.61 2.98
CA ASP A 37 -5.82 -5.20 3.62
C ASP A 37 -5.44 -6.22 4.70
N ALA A 38 -4.44 -7.08 4.45
CA ALA A 38 -3.95 -8.02 5.45
C ALA A 38 -3.45 -7.31 6.71
N ILE A 39 -2.73 -6.20 6.55
CA ILE A 39 -2.27 -5.37 7.67
C ILE A 39 -3.46 -4.70 8.39
N GLY A 40 -4.40 -4.12 7.65
CA GLY A 40 -5.59 -3.48 8.22
C GLY A 40 -6.48 -4.44 9.01
N LEU A 41 -6.69 -5.65 8.48
CA LEU A 41 -7.43 -6.73 9.15
C LEU A 41 -6.68 -7.23 10.39
N GLY A 42 -5.37 -7.45 10.29
CA GLY A 42 -4.54 -7.84 11.43
C GLY A 42 -4.58 -6.84 12.58
N ALA A 43 -4.49 -5.54 12.27
CA ALA A 43 -4.65 -4.48 13.26
C ALA A 43 -6.06 -4.48 13.88
N SER A 44 -7.08 -4.84 13.11
CA SER A 44 -8.46 -4.91 13.58
C SER A 44 -8.70 -6.11 14.51
N TRP A 45 -8.04 -7.24 14.29
CA TRP A 45 -8.05 -8.36 15.23
C TRP A 45 -7.42 -8.00 16.58
N ILE A 46 -6.31 -7.26 16.58
CA ILE A 46 -5.70 -6.76 17.82
C ILE A 46 -6.64 -5.81 18.56
N ARG A 47 -7.22 -4.83 17.85
CA ARG A 47 -8.17 -3.87 18.44
C ARG A 47 -9.42 -4.53 19.02
N ALA A 48 -9.87 -5.63 18.40
CA ALA A 48 -11.01 -6.42 18.88
C ALA A 48 -10.65 -7.36 20.05
N GLY A 49 -9.38 -7.43 20.46
CA GLY A 49 -8.90 -8.37 21.49
C GLY A 49 -8.87 -9.84 21.04
N ALA A 50 -8.93 -10.09 19.73
CA ALA A 50 -8.88 -11.44 19.17
C ALA A 50 -7.44 -11.99 19.08
N CYS A 51 -6.45 -11.09 19.02
CA CYS A 51 -5.03 -11.43 18.97
C CYS A 51 -4.22 -10.44 19.81
N ASP A 52 -3.13 -10.90 20.41
CA ASP A 52 -2.12 -10.00 20.99
C ASP A 52 -0.97 -9.70 20.02
N ILE A 53 -0.68 -10.64 19.12
CA ILE A 53 0.37 -10.53 18.09
C ILE A 53 -0.21 -11.02 16.77
N VAL A 54 0.05 -10.30 15.68
CA VAL A 54 -0.33 -10.71 14.32
C VAL A 54 0.84 -10.52 13.37
N VAL A 55 1.12 -11.53 12.54
CA VAL A 55 2.00 -11.40 11.38
C VAL A 55 1.14 -11.06 10.17
N ALA A 56 1.34 -9.89 9.58
CA ALA A 56 0.50 -9.39 8.48
C ALA A 56 1.34 -8.71 7.39
N GLY A 57 0.93 -8.83 6.14
CA GLY A 57 1.65 -8.29 5.00
C GLY A 57 1.29 -9.04 3.71
N GLY A 58 2.19 -9.01 2.73
CA GLY A 58 1.98 -9.66 1.44
C GLY A 58 3.28 -10.17 0.84
N ALA A 59 3.15 -11.21 0.02
CA ALA A 59 4.21 -11.76 -0.79
C ALA A 59 3.64 -12.14 -2.16
N ASP A 60 4.41 -11.90 -3.22
CA ASP A 60 4.02 -12.24 -4.59
C ASP A 60 5.28 -12.50 -5.42
N GLU A 61 5.21 -13.47 -6.31
CA GLU A 61 6.30 -13.86 -7.20
C GLU A 61 5.89 -13.69 -8.67
N LEU A 62 6.85 -13.39 -9.54
CA LEU A 62 6.53 -13.27 -10.96
C LEU A 62 6.29 -14.64 -11.58
N SER A 63 5.15 -14.76 -12.27
CA SER A 63 4.86 -15.92 -13.10
C SER A 63 4.58 -15.49 -14.53
N ARG A 64 4.89 -16.36 -15.50
CA ARG A 64 4.59 -16.13 -16.92
C ARG A 64 3.09 -15.92 -17.16
N VAL A 65 2.24 -16.58 -16.37
CA VAL A 65 0.78 -16.46 -16.48
C VAL A 65 0.33 -15.07 -16.03
N THR A 66 0.81 -14.63 -14.86
CA THR A 66 0.50 -13.30 -14.33
C THR A 66 0.99 -12.22 -15.28
N TYR A 67 2.25 -12.31 -15.74
CA TYR A 67 2.82 -11.34 -16.69
C TYR A 67 2.02 -11.29 -18.00
N ALA A 68 1.73 -12.44 -18.61
CA ALA A 68 0.93 -12.49 -19.84
C ALA A 68 -0.48 -11.91 -19.64
N GLY A 69 -1.09 -12.12 -18.46
CA GLY A 69 -2.37 -11.52 -18.09
C GLY A 69 -2.34 -10.00 -18.13
N PHE A 70 -1.38 -9.38 -17.43
CA PHE A 70 -1.22 -7.92 -17.42
C PHE A 70 -0.83 -7.38 -18.81
N SER A 71 0.04 -8.07 -19.56
CA SER A 71 0.37 -7.65 -20.92
C SER A 71 -0.82 -7.71 -21.87
N SER A 72 -1.73 -8.67 -21.71
CA SER A 72 -2.95 -8.75 -22.52
C SER A 72 -3.92 -7.58 -22.31
N LEU A 73 -3.81 -6.91 -21.16
CA LEU A 73 -4.56 -5.70 -20.84
C LEU A 73 -3.90 -4.43 -21.40
N MET A 74 -2.73 -4.53 -22.04
CA MET A 74 -1.99 -3.41 -22.63
C MET A 74 -1.61 -2.31 -21.64
N ILE A 75 -1.33 -2.70 -20.40
CA ILE A 75 -1.00 -1.82 -19.28
C ILE A 75 0.42 -2.04 -18.75
N THR A 76 1.21 -2.91 -19.37
CA THR A 76 2.60 -3.17 -18.98
C THR A 76 3.58 -2.32 -19.78
N ASP A 77 4.60 -1.80 -19.11
CA ASP A 77 5.79 -1.21 -19.74
C ASP A 77 6.98 -2.18 -19.61
N THR A 78 7.88 -2.16 -20.59
CA THR A 78 9.15 -2.89 -20.56
C THR A 78 10.23 -2.10 -19.82
N GLU A 79 10.06 -0.78 -19.71
CA GLU A 79 10.90 0.09 -18.91
C GLU A 79 10.43 0.11 -17.44
N PRO A 80 11.29 0.51 -16.48
CA PRO A 80 10.88 0.71 -15.10
C PRO A 80 9.68 1.65 -14.97
N CYS A 81 8.81 1.40 -13.98
CA CYS A 81 7.66 2.25 -13.67
C CYS A 81 8.07 3.72 -13.57
N LYS A 82 7.24 4.60 -14.14
CA LYS A 82 7.41 6.05 -14.09
C LYS A 82 6.18 6.72 -13.47
N PRO A 83 5.92 6.52 -12.16
CA PRO A 83 4.72 7.05 -11.52
C PRO A 83 4.64 8.56 -11.72
N PHE A 84 3.50 9.03 -12.22
CA PHE A 84 3.16 10.44 -12.42
C PHE A 84 3.96 11.20 -13.49
N ASP A 85 4.88 10.54 -14.22
CA ASP A 85 5.64 11.17 -15.31
C ASP A 85 4.80 11.26 -16.60
N VAL A 86 5.03 12.28 -17.42
CA VAL A 86 4.36 12.43 -18.73
C VAL A 86 4.65 11.27 -19.69
N ASN A 87 5.81 10.61 -19.55
CA ASN A 87 6.22 9.50 -20.39
C ASN A 87 5.87 8.13 -19.80
N ARG A 88 4.99 8.07 -18.79
CA ARG A 88 4.49 6.81 -18.21
C ARG A 88 3.64 6.05 -19.23
N LYS A 89 3.83 4.73 -19.32
CA LYS A 89 3.08 3.88 -20.27
C LYS A 89 2.40 2.68 -19.60
N GLY A 90 2.61 2.52 -18.29
CA GLY A 90 2.09 1.40 -17.55
C GLY A 90 3.05 0.89 -16.48
N LEU A 91 2.74 -0.30 -16.01
CA LEU A 91 3.47 -0.99 -14.95
C LEU A 91 4.62 -1.84 -15.49
N ASN A 92 5.78 -1.74 -14.87
CA ASN A 92 6.74 -2.84 -14.84
C ASN A 92 6.36 -3.74 -13.65
N LEU A 93 6.13 -5.03 -13.90
CA LEU A 93 5.85 -5.96 -12.81
C LEU A 93 7.11 -6.27 -12.01
N GLY A 94 6.95 -6.42 -10.71
CA GLY A 94 7.98 -6.85 -9.77
C GLY A 94 7.51 -8.04 -8.93
N GLU A 95 8.42 -8.57 -8.13
CA GLU A 95 8.16 -9.57 -7.11
C GLU A 95 8.75 -9.14 -5.78
N GLY A 96 8.24 -9.69 -4.68
CA GLY A 96 8.79 -9.41 -3.36
C GLY A 96 7.90 -9.87 -2.23
N ALA A 97 8.33 -9.53 -1.02
CA ALA A 97 7.56 -9.75 0.19
C ALA A 97 7.81 -8.62 1.18
N GLY A 98 6.74 -8.18 1.86
CA GLY A 98 6.81 -7.22 2.95
C GLY A 98 5.88 -7.68 4.07
N MET A 99 6.44 -7.87 5.26
CA MET A 99 5.75 -8.41 6.42
C MET A 99 5.97 -7.52 7.65
N MET A 100 4.92 -7.34 8.43
CA MET A 100 4.90 -6.61 9.69
C MET A 100 4.56 -7.59 10.82
N VAL A 101 5.17 -7.37 11.99
CA VAL A 101 4.73 -7.98 13.25
C VAL A 101 4.02 -6.91 14.03
N LEU A 102 2.72 -7.09 14.21
CA LEU A 102 1.84 -6.18 14.94
C LEU A 102 1.69 -6.71 16.35
N GLU A 103 1.78 -5.82 17.34
CA GLU A 103 1.62 -6.16 18.75
C GLU A 103 0.59 -5.24 19.39
N SER A 104 -0.20 -5.79 20.32
CA SER A 104 -1.03 -5.02 21.23
C SER A 104 -0.17 -4.22 22.22
N ASP A 105 -0.69 -3.11 22.72
CA ASP A 105 0.00 -2.33 23.76
C ASP A 105 0.23 -3.16 25.04
N SER A 106 -0.65 -4.11 25.34
CA SER A 106 -0.53 -5.00 26.51
C SER A 106 0.70 -5.90 26.44
N ILE A 107 1.00 -6.49 25.28
CA ILE A 107 2.18 -7.35 25.09
C ILE A 107 3.46 -6.56 24.87
N ARG A 108 3.37 -5.39 24.22
CA ARG A 108 4.52 -4.51 24.04
C ARG A 108 5.15 -4.12 25.39
N ALA A 109 4.33 -3.98 26.45
CA ALA A 109 4.79 -3.74 27.82
C ALA A 109 5.80 -2.58 27.92
N GLY A 110 5.58 -1.52 27.13
CA GLY A 110 6.44 -0.32 27.10
C GLY A 110 7.72 -0.45 26.28
N LYS A 111 7.96 -1.56 25.56
CA LYS A 111 9.07 -1.66 24.60
C LYS A 111 8.86 -0.70 23.43
N PRO A 112 9.92 -0.09 22.88
CA PRO A 112 9.78 0.88 21.80
C PRO A 112 9.17 0.25 20.55
N ALA A 113 8.11 0.87 20.02
CA ALA A 113 7.50 0.48 18.75
C ALA A 113 8.25 1.13 17.59
N ARG A 114 8.41 0.41 16.46
CA ARG A 114 8.98 0.98 15.23
C ARG A 114 8.06 2.00 14.55
N GLY A 115 6.76 1.87 14.78
CA GLY A 115 5.70 2.68 14.21
C GLY A 115 4.36 2.18 14.72
N TYR A 116 3.31 2.96 14.46
CA TYR A 116 1.95 2.66 14.89
C TYR A 116 1.02 2.56 13.68
N ILE A 117 0.05 1.65 13.70
CA ILE A 117 -1.05 1.64 12.74
C ILE A 117 -2.23 2.33 13.40
N LEU A 118 -2.53 3.54 12.94
CA LEU A 118 -3.55 4.39 13.55
C LEU A 118 -4.90 4.20 12.87
N GLY A 119 -4.92 4.08 11.54
CA GLY A 119 -6.15 3.99 10.76
C GLY A 119 -6.03 2.99 9.62
N TYR A 120 -7.16 2.37 9.30
CA TYR A 120 -7.36 1.55 8.11
C TYR A 120 -8.73 1.88 7.55
N GLY A 121 -8.81 2.07 6.24
CA GLY A 121 -10.06 2.27 5.52
C GLY A 121 -10.04 1.49 4.20
N SER A 122 -11.21 1.01 3.78
CA SER A 122 -11.32 0.20 2.57
C SER A 122 -12.66 0.43 1.88
N ALA A 123 -12.63 0.67 0.58
CA ALA A 123 -13.82 0.94 -0.20
C ALA A 123 -13.71 0.42 -1.63
N CYS A 124 -14.85 0.01 -2.19
CA CYS A 124 -14.96 -0.44 -3.57
C CYS A 124 -15.53 0.67 -4.46
N ASP A 125 -14.91 0.89 -5.63
CA ASP A 125 -15.40 1.81 -6.65
C ASP A 125 -16.74 1.39 -7.24
N ALA A 126 -16.97 0.07 -7.33
CA ALA A 126 -18.11 -0.56 -8.01
C ALA A 126 -18.34 0.01 -9.42
N TYR A 127 -17.27 0.26 -10.17
CA TYR A 127 -17.30 1.01 -11.43
C TYR A 127 -16.80 0.21 -12.63
N HIS A 128 -15.55 -0.22 -12.64
CA HIS A 128 -14.93 -0.92 -13.77
C HIS A 128 -13.94 -1.98 -13.28
N LEU A 129 -13.67 -3.00 -14.10
CA LEU A 129 -12.79 -4.11 -13.71
C LEU A 129 -11.33 -3.68 -13.53
N THR A 130 -10.86 -2.75 -14.36
CA THR A 130 -9.43 -2.39 -14.44
C THR A 130 -9.18 -0.88 -14.41
N ALA A 131 -10.23 -0.07 -14.42
CA ALA A 131 -10.12 1.37 -14.45
C ALA A 131 -10.65 1.94 -13.13
N PRO A 132 -9.96 2.91 -12.52
CA PRO A 132 -10.47 3.57 -11.33
C PRO A 132 -11.74 4.34 -11.67
N ARG A 133 -12.57 4.59 -10.67
CA ARG A 133 -13.71 5.50 -10.83
C ARG A 133 -13.20 6.93 -11.11
N PRO A 134 -13.64 7.61 -12.19
CA PRO A 134 -13.06 8.90 -12.61
C PRO A 134 -13.17 10.05 -11.59
N ASP A 135 -14.15 9.99 -10.68
CA ASP A 135 -14.36 10.99 -9.62
C ASP A 135 -13.55 10.71 -8.34
N GLY A 136 -12.81 9.60 -8.30
CA GLY A 136 -12.03 9.15 -7.15
C GLY A 136 -12.87 8.74 -5.93
N ALA A 137 -14.19 8.59 -6.07
CA ALA A 137 -15.08 8.48 -4.91
C ALA A 137 -14.77 7.27 -3.99
N GLY A 138 -14.36 6.14 -4.54
CA GLY A 138 -13.97 4.98 -3.73
C GLY A 138 -12.70 5.25 -2.94
N LEU A 139 -11.66 5.82 -3.56
CA LEU A 139 -10.44 6.21 -2.85
C LEU A 139 -10.73 7.25 -1.76
N LYS A 140 -11.49 8.31 -2.07
CA LYS A 140 -11.90 9.33 -1.08
C LYS A 140 -12.61 8.71 0.11
N LYS A 141 -13.48 7.72 -0.12
CA LYS A 141 -14.16 6.99 0.95
C LYS A 141 -13.18 6.18 1.81
N ALA A 142 -12.27 5.43 1.20
CA ALA A 142 -11.25 4.68 1.93
C ALA A 142 -10.34 5.60 2.76
N MET A 143 -9.93 6.74 2.22
CA MET A 143 -9.17 7.77 2.95
C MET A 143 -9.97 8.30 4.14
N ALA A 144 -11.24 8.67 3.93
CA ALA A 144 -12.10 9.20 4.99
C ALA A 144 -12.29 8.20 6.15
N GLU A 145 -12.48 6.92 5.83
CA GLU A 145 -12.55 5.85 6.84
C GLU A 145 -11.23 5.69 7.61
N ALA A 146 -10.09 5.72 6.91
CA ALA A 146 -8.78 5.64 7.54
C ALA A 146 -8.51 6.83 8.47
N PHE A 147 -8.83 8.06 8.04
CA PHE A 147 -8.70 9.26 8.87
C PHE A 147 -9.61 9.22 10.10
N ALA A 148 -10.86 8.82 9.91
CA ALA A 148 -11.81 8.68 11.02
C ALA A 148 -11.33 7.65 12.05
N ALA A 149 -10.81 6.51 11.59
CA ALA A 149 -10.24 5.48 12.46
C ALA A 149 -8.97 5.96 13.19
N ALA A 150 -8.13 6.74 12.52
CA ALA A 150 -6.89 7.26 13.08
C ALA A 150 -7.08 8.42 14.07
N GLY A 151 -8.18 9.18 13.96
CA GLY A 151 -8.34 10.44 14.69
C GLY A 151 -7.31 11.51 14.29
N VAL A 152 -6.76 11.40 13.07
CA VAL A 152 -5.74 12.30 12.52
C VAL A 152 -6.41 13.23 11.50
N ARG A 153 -6.03 14.51 11.49
CA ARG A 153 -6.50 15.45 10.46
C ARG A 153 -5.60 15.40 9.21
N PRO A 154 -6.14 15.66 8.01
CA PRO A 154 -5.38 15.67 6.76
C PRO A 154 -4.11 16.51 6.81
N GLU A 155 -4.14 17.69 7.45
CA GLU A 155 -3.00 18.62 7.51
C GLU A 155 -1.84 18.12 8.38
N GLN A 156 -2.05 17.02 9.13
CA GLN A 156 -1.02 16.41 9.96
C GLN A 156 -0.23 15.32 9.20
N ILE A 157 -0.67 14.93 7.99
CA ILE A 157 0.05 13.97 7.16
C ILE A 157 1.32 14.62 6.61
N SER A 158 2.45 13.94 6.83
CA SER A 158 3.78 14.43 6.43
C SER A 158 4.12 14.07 4.99
N PHE A 159 3.64 12.90 4.55
CA PHE A 159 3.78 12.44 3.18
C PHE A 159 2.77 11.33 2.86
N VAL A 160 2.58 11.09 1.56
CA VAL A 160 1.81 9.97 1.02
C VAL A 160 2.74 9.01 0.28
N ASN A 161 2.65 7.72 0.61
CA ASN A 161 3.13 6.64 -0.23
C ASN A 161 1.98 6.22 -1.14
N ALA A 162 1.93 6.83 -2.31
CA ALA A 162 0.90 6.64 -3.30
C ALA A 162 1.00 5.26 -3.93
N HIS A 163 -0.12 4.77 -4.45
CA HIS A 163 -0.16 3.59 -5.29
C HIS A 163 0.66 3.80 -6.57
N GLY A 164 0.49 4.92 -7.29
CA GLY A 164 1.34 5.38 -8.39
C GLY A 164 1.88 4.26 -9.28
N THR A 165 1.03 3.71 -10.15
CA THR A 165 1.37 2.55 -10.99
C THR A 165 2.09 2.91 -12.27
N GLY A 166 2.13 4.20 -12.63
CA GLY A 166 2.61 4.63 -13.95
C GLY A 166 1.58 4.36 -15.05
N THR A 167 0.34 3.99 -14.71
CA THR A 167 -0.74 3.86 -15.70
C THR A 167 -1.44 5.21 -15.88
N PRO A 168 -1.83 5.59 -17.11
CA PRO A 168 -2.41 6.91 -17.38
C PRO A 168 -3.63 7.25 -16.51
N ASP A 169 -4.60 6.33 -16.43
CA ASP A 169 -5.87 6.55 -15.74
C ASP A 169 -5.72 6.55 -14.21
N ASN A 170 -4.94 5.60 -13.66
CA ASN A 170 -4.73 5.52 -12.21
C ASN A 170 -4.05 6.78 -11.69
N ASP A 171 -2.89 7.12 -12.25
CA ASP A 171 -2.08 8.23 -11.74
C ASP A 171 -2.84 9.56 -11.86
N LYS A 172 -3.70 9.71 -12.88
CA LYS A 172 -4.60 10.87 -13.04
C LYS A 172 -5.64 10.95 -11.92
N VAL A 173 -6.39 9.87 -11.68
CA VAL A 173 -7.44 9.87 -10.64
C VAL A 173 -6.84 9.99 -9.25
N GLU A 174 -5.72 9.32 -9.02
CA GLU A 174 -5.00 9.33 -7.75
C GLU A 174 -4.46 10.73 -7.44
N SER A 175 -3.73 11.37 -8.36
CA SER A 175 -3.20 12.72 -8.15
C SER A 175 -4.31 13.76 -7.92
N ALA A 176 -5.40 13.71 -8.70
CA ALA A 176 -6.57 14.58 -8.48
C ALA A 176 -7.19 14.38 -7.09
N THR A 177 -7.28 13.12 -6.63
CA THR A 177 -7.81 12.80 -5.29
C THR A 177 -6.89 13.30 -4.19
N LEU A 178 -5.57 13.15 -4.34
CA LEU A 178 -4.59 13.67 -3.39
C LEU A 178 -4.59 15.20 -3.36
N ALA A 179 -4.70 15.87 -4.51
CA ALA A 179 -4.77 17.32 -4.58
C ALA A 179 -6.02 17.89 -3.87
N GLU A 180 -7.15 17.17 -3.92
CA GLU A 180 -8.39 17.55 -3.24
C GLU A 180 -8.33 17.27 -1.73
N MET A 181 -7.89 16.07 -1.34
CA MET A 181 -7.97 15.58 0.05
C MET A 181 -6.77 15.98 0.91
N LEU A 182 -5.60 16.16 0.29
CA LEU A 182 -4.30 16.40 0.92
C LEU A 182 -3.49 17.46 0.17
N PRO A 183 -4.04 18.67 -0.03
CA PRO A 183 -3.40 19.71 -0.84
C PRO A 183 -2.01 20.06 -0.31
N GLY A 184 -1.00 19.93 -1.17
CA GLY A 184 0.40 20.29 -0.87
C GLY A 184 1.16 19.27 0.00
N VAL A 185 0.56 18.12 0.33
CA VAL A 185 1.27 17.05 1.03
C VAL A 185 2.23 16.36 0.04
N PRO A 186 3.52 16.22 0.37
CA PRO A 186 4.48 15.50 -0.48
C PRO A 186 4.08 14.05 -0.72
N PHE A 187 4.25 13.55 -1.94
CA PHE A 187 3.96 12.15 -2.26
C PHE A 187 5.03 11.50 -3.15
N LEU A 188 5.15 10.19 -3.06
CA LEU A 188 5.94 9.35 -3.95
C LEU A 188 5.26 7.99 -4.15
N SER A 189 5.74 7.20 -5.09
CA SER A 189 5.42 5.77 -5.21
C SER A 189 6.69 4.93 -5.08
N THR A 190 6.60 3.86 -4.30
CA THR A 190 7.70 2.87 -4.17
C THR A 190 7.91 2.06 -5.45
N LYS A 191 6.95 2.05 -6.37
CA LYS A 191 6.98 1.20 -7.57
C LYS A 191 8.08 1.61 -8.56
N GLY A 192 8.54 2.86 -8.53
CA GLY A 192 9.74 3.27 -9.28
C GLY A 192 11.01 2.51 -8.85
N TYR A 193 11.06 1.99 -7.62
CA TYR A 193 12.18 1.22 -7.09
C TYR A 193 12.03 -0.29 -7.27
N THR A 194 10.82 -0.81 -7.08
CA THR A 194 10.57 -2.25 -6.96
C THR A 194 9.82 -2.84 -8.14
N GLY A 195 9.34 -2.01 -9.06
CA GLY A 195 8.19 -2.35 -9.90
C GLY A 195 6.93 -2.57 -9.07
N HIS A 196 5.86 -2.93 -9.76
CA HIS A 196 4.61 -3.29 -9.11
C HIS A 196 4.64 -4.76 -8.63
N THR A 197 4.86 -4.95 -7.34
CA THR A 197 4.96 -6.26 -6.66
C THR A 197 3.62 -6.89 -6.28
N LEU A 198 2.54 -6.51 -6.98
CA LEU A 198 1.20 -7.09 -6.84
C LEU A 198 0.74 -7.22 -5.38
N GLY A 199 0.40 -8.43 -4.91
CA GLY A 199 -0.10 -8.65 -3.55
C GLY A 199 0.90 -8.27 -2.45
N ALA A 200 2.19 -8.17 -2.77
CA ALA A 200 3.23 -7.75 -1.83
C ALA A 200 3.38 -6.23 -1.68
N ALA A 201 2.80 -5.44 -2.59
CA ALA A 201 3.01 -4.00 -2.68
C ALA A 201 2.70 -3.32 -1.34
N GLY A 202 1.51 -3.53 -0.79
CA GLY A 202 1.09 -2.94 0.48
C GLY A 202 2.00 -3.27 1.67
N GLY A 203 2.55 -4.49 1.72
CA GLY A 203 3.49 -4.88 2.77
C GLY A 203 4.84 -4.15 2.66
N ILE A 204 5.36 -4.01 1.43
CA ILE A 204 6.60 -3.27 1.15
C ILE A 204 6.41 -1.77 1.41
N GLU A 205 5.29 -1.22 0.95
CA GLU A 205 4.88 0.16 1.15
C GLU A 205 4.73 0.50 2.65
N ALA A 206 4.19 -0.42 3.45
CA ALA A 206 4.10 -0.26 4.90
C ALA A 206 5.48 -0.18 5.57
N VAL A 207 6.39 -1.11 5.24
CA VAL A 207 7.77 -1.10 5.77
C VAL A 207 8.48 0.21 5.40
N PHE A 208 8.35 0.63 4.14
CA PHE A 208 8.93 1.86 3.65
C PHE A 208 8.39 3.09 4.39
N SER A 209 7.07 3.18 4.55
CA SER A 209 6.41 4.32 5.19
C SER A 209 6.80 4.46 6.66
N VAL A 210 6.81 3.34 7.40
CA VAL A 210 7.24 3.32 8.80
C VAL A 210 8.71 3.73 8.93
N GLU A 211 9.58 3.22 8.06
CA GLU A 211 11.01 3.52 8.15
C GLU A 211 11.34 4.95 7.69
N SER A 212 10.58 5.52 6.75
CA SER A 212 10.64 6.93 6.39
C SER A 212 10.29 7.84 7.56
N LEU A 213 9.18 7.56 8.26
CA LEU A 213 8.80 8.29 9.48
C LEU A 213 9.89 8.19 10.57
N ARG A 214 10.39 6.97 10.82
CA ARG A 214 11.40 6.73 11.87
C ARG A 214 12.71 7.47 11.58
N ARG A 215 13.13 7.52 10.31
CA ARG A 215 14.36 8.20 9.89
C ARG A 215 14.19 9.69 9.67
N GLY A 216 12.96 10.20 9.64
CA GLY A 216 12.68 11.58 9.26
C GLY A 216 13.11 11.89 7.83
N ARG A 217 13.05 10.92 6.92
CA ARG A 217 13.54 11.06 5.53
C ARG A 217 12.58 10.44 4.53
N LEU A 218 12.38 11.16 3.44
CA LEU A 218 11.58 10.73 2.30
C LEU A 218 12.46 10.79 1.05
N PRO A 219 12.66 9.69 0.32
CA PRO A 219 13.48 9.73 -0.87
C PRO A 219 12.67 10.26 -2.07
N ALA A 220 13.40 10.59 -3.14
CA ALA A 220 12.80 11.02 -4.40
C ALA A 220 11.93 9.93 -5.04
N ASN A 221 10.92 10.32 -5.80
CA ASN A 221 10.14 9.45 -6.64
C ASN A 221 10.95 9.06 -7.87
N ILE A 222 11.39 7.80 -7.93
CA ILE A 222 12.15 7.27 -9.07
C ILE A 222 11.23 7.12 -10.28
N GLY A 223 11.77 7.45 -11.46
CA GLY A 223 11.06 7.36 -12.74
C GLY A 223 10.34 8.64 -13.15
N TYR A 224 10.35 9.68 -12.30
CA TYR A 224 9.81 11.01 -12.64
C TYR A 224 10.92 11.96 -13.11
N ALA A 225 10.73 12.56 -14.28
CA ALA A 225 11.64 13.48 -14.93
C ALA A 225 10.91 14.72 -15.50
N GLU A 226 9.70 14.54 -16.04
CA GLU A 226 8.94 15.60 -16.68
C GLU A 226 7.46 15.59 -16.23
N ALA A 227 6.95 16.79 -15.95
CA ALA A 227 5.58 16.98 -15.50
C ALA A 227 4.56 16.67 -16.60
N ASP A 228 3.47 16.01 -16.20
CA ASP A 228 2.30 15.83 -17.05
C ASP A 228 1.22 16.87 -16.68
N PRO A 229 0.74 17.69 -17.62
CA PRO A 229 -0.39 18.61 -17.38
C PRO A 229 -1.70 17.94 -16.93
N GLN A 230 -1.82 16.61 -17.05
CA GLN A 230 -2.98 15.84 -16.57
C GLN A 230 -2.85 15.36 -15.11
N ILE A 231 -1.71 15.58 -14.48
CA ILE A 231 -1.44 15.16 -13.10
C ILE A 231 -1.52 16.39 -12.19
N ASP A 232 -2.33 16.28 -11.14
CA ASP A 232 -2.49 17.35 -10.16
C ASP A 232 -1.43 17.22 -9.05
N GLY A 233 -0.37 18.02 -9.17
CA GLY A 233 0.74 18.05 -8.23
C GLY A 233 2.02 17.42 -8.76
N THR A 234 3.08 17.47 -7.96
CA THR A 234 4.41 16.99 -8.34
C THR A 234 4.88 16.00 -7.29
N PRO A 235 5.23 14.75 -7.66
CA PRO A 235 5.83 13.84 -6.70
C PRO A 235 7.19 14.37 -6.24
N VAL A 236 7.67 13.90 -5.09
CA VAL A 236 8.95 14.33 -4.51
C VAL A 236 10.08 14.10 -5.51
N THR A 237 10.80 15.15 -5.90
CA THR A 237 11.86 15.06 -6.94
C THR A 237 13.26 14.86 -6.38
N GLU A 238 13.47 15.17 -5.11
CA GLU A 238 14.74 15.02 -4.42
C GLU A 238 14.54 14.43 -3.01
N ASN A 239 15.57 13.78 -2.48
CA ASN A 239 15.51 13.28 -1.11
C ASN A 239 15.32 14.45 -0.13
N MET A 240 14.27 14.39 0.68
CA MET A 240 13.92 15.45 1.62
C MET A 240 13.82 14.94 3.06
N THR A 241 13.98 15.87 4.00
CA THR A 241 13.73 15.62 5.42
C THR A 241 12.22 15.79 5.70
N ILE A 242 11.65 14.89 6.49
CA ILE A 242 10.27 15.00 6.98
C ILE A 242 10.28 15.14 8.51
N ASN A 243 9.52 16.09 9.02
CA ASN A 243 9.46 16.41 10.45
C ASN A 243 8.13 16.03 11.12
N GLY A 244 7.17 15.54 10.34
CA GLY A 244 5.85 15.18 10.85
C GLY A 244 5.80 13.76 11.42
N SER A 245 4.67 13.45 12.06
CA SER A 245 4.49 12.21 12.84
C SER A 245 3.61 11.18 12.13
N TYR A 246 3.00 11.52 11.00
CA TYR A 246 2.03 10.66 10.33
C TYR A 246 2.31 10.54 8.85
N ALA A 247 2.03 9.36 8.30
CA ALA A 247 2.10 9.08 6.87
C ALA A 247 0.84 8.33 6.43
N LEU A 248 0.43 8.56 5.19
CA LEU A 248 -0.64 7.80 4.55
C LEU A 248 0.00 6.88 3.49
N SER A 249 -0.47 5.64 3.41
CA SER A 249 -0.10 4.71 2.34
C SER A 249 -1.37 4.16 1.71
N GLU A 250 -1.46 4.16 0.39
CA GLU A 250 -2.64 3.71 -0.33
C GLU A 250 -2.33 2.67 -1.40
N SER A 251 -3.26 1.74 -1.59
CA SER A 251 -3.20 0.71 -2.63
C SER A 251 -4.53 0.64 -3.36
N LEU A 252 -4.49 0.86 -4.67
CA LEU A 252 -5.67 0.95 -5.55
C LEU A 252 -5.73 -0.28 -6.43
N ALA A 253 -6.47 -1.30 -6.01
CA ALA A 253 -6.49 -2.58 -6.68
C ALA A 253 -7.44 -2.62 -7.89
N PHE A 254 -7.06 -3.42 -8.88
CA PHE A 254 -7.99 -3.87 -9.92
C PHE A 254 -9.22 -4.52 -9.28
N GLY A 255 -10.37 -4.36 -9.92
CA GLY A 255 -11.69 -4.60 -9.33
C GLY A 255 -12.21 -3.41 -8.52
N GLY A 256 -11.45 -2.32 -8.42
CA GLY A 256 -11.84 -1.09 -7.77
C GLY A 256 -11.72 -1.13 -6.25
N ASN A 257 -10.90 -2.02 -5.69
CA ASN A 257 -10.74 -2.15 -4.24
C ASN A 257 -9.63 -1.21 -3.76
N ASN A 258 -10.01 -0.15 -3.06
CA ASN A 258 -9.10 0.85 -2.54
C ASN A 258 -8.87 0.64 -1.06
N SER A 259 -7.61 0.63 -0.63
CA SER A 259 -7.24 0.41 0.76
C SER A 259 -6.22 1.43 1.21
N VAL A 260 -6.42 1.98 2.40
CA VAL A 260 -5.59 3.06 2.95
C VAL A 260 -5.18 2.72 4.37
N LEU A 261 -3.91 2.91 4.68
CA LEU A 261 -3.36 2.84 6.04
C LEU A 261 -2.80 4.20 6.45
N ILE A 262 -3.05 4.57 7.71
CA ILE A 262 -2.39 5.72 8.35
C ILE A 262 -1.41 5.19 9.40
N PHE A 263 -0.15 5.55 9.23
CA PHE A 263 0.93 5.20 10.14
C PHE A 263 1.30 6.37 11.05
N GLY A 264 1.65 6.07 12.29
CA GLY A 264 2.30 6.98 13.23
C GLY A 264 3.79 6.66 13.38
N LYS A 265 4.60 7.70 13.60
CA LYS A 265 6.03 7.57 13.90
C LYS A 265 6.22 6.74 15.18
N GLY A 266 7.18 5.81 15.14
CA GLY A 266 7.55 4.99 16.29
C GLY A 266 8.23 5.78 17.40
N ASP A 267 8.53 5.06 18.49
CA ASP A 267 9.28 5.60 19.62
C ASP A 267 10.76 5.74 19.24
N ASP A 268 11.43 6.75 19.81
CA ASP A 268 12.87 7.00 19.62
C ASP A 268 13.75 5.97 20.35
#